data_AF-A0A090R207-F1
#
_entry.id   AF-A0A090R207-F1
#
_cell.length_a   1.000
_cell.length_b   1.000
_cell.length_c   1.000
_cell.angle_alpha   90.00
_cell.angle_beta   90.00
_cell.angle_gamma   90.00
#
_symmetry.space_group_name_H-M   'P 1'
#
loop_
_entity.id
_entity.type
_entity.pdbx_description
1 polymer ?
#
loop_
_entity_poly.entity_id
_entity_poly.type
_entity_poly.pdbx_seq_one_letter_code
_entity_poly.pdbx_strand_id
1 'polypeptide(L)'
;MEERTLVEGLRSAKVLSREIQESLPLQVSLTSIGIEVSEFSVTNIQPSPEATKALEAEAREEMLKQADNAIYSRRLASIQQEQQVKERELDTEQAVNAKQQMLEKQKLEAKREQQRQQFSIEQEKIAAQTQNEQERAQLVDLENSNNNARADANAYSIERTLKAYEVIDSERLKIMSQSGLAPEQLIAQAIENLTRGDNKVGSLNFSPELLQMLTKH
;
A
#
# COMPACT_ATOMS: atom_id res chain seq x y z
N MET A 1 76.23 4.53 -51.63
CA MET A 1 75.08 3.60 -51.60
C MET A 1 75.35 2.51 -50.56
N GLU A 2 75.55 2.88 -49.29
CA GLU A 2 75.90 1.96 -48.20
C GLU A 2 75.14 2.32 -46.90
N GLU A 3 73.83 2.53 -47.01
CA GLU A 3 72.95 2.71 -45.84
C GLU A 3 71.70 1.84 -45.99
N ARG A 4 71.87 0.51 -45.92
CA ARG A 4 70.75 -0.41 -45.69
C ARG A 4 71.00 -1.14 -44.38
N THR A 5 69.99 -1.22 -43.53
CA THR A 5 70.11 -2.01 -42.29
C THR A 5 70.33 -3.48 -42.64
N LEU A 6 70.99 -4.23 -41.76
CA LEU A 6 71.33 -5.64 -42.00
C LEU A 6 70.08 -6.49 -42.38
N VAL A 7 68.93 -6.18 -41.77
CA VAL A 7 67.63 -6.81 -42.04
C VAL A 7 67.12 -6.49 -43.45
N GLU A 8 67.26 -5.24 -43.89
CA GLU A 8 66.90 -4.82 -45.24
C GLU A 8 67.87 -5.40 -46.29
N GLY A 9 69.16 -5.50 -45.96
CA GLY A 9 70.18 -6.16 -46.78
C GLY A 9 69.81 -7.61 -47.07
N LEU A 10 69.47 -8.38 -46.03
CA LEU A 10 69.02 -9.78 -46.15
C LEU A 10 67.70 -9.93 -46.91
N ARG A 11 66.75 -9.01 -46.72
CA ARG A 11 65.49 -8.99 -47.48
C ARG A 11 65.65 -8.51 -48.92
N SER A 12 66.72 -7.77 -49.23
CA SER A 12 67.00 -7.21 -50.56
C SER A 12 67.70 -8.17 -51.53
N ALA A 13 68.02 -9.40 -51.11
CA ALA A 13 68.64 -10.44 -51.95
C ALA A 13 67.96 -10.60 -53.33
N LYS A 14 66.62 -10.60 -53.34
CA LYS A 14 65.82 -10.73 -54.57
C LYS A 14 65.83 -9.46 -55.44
N VAL A 15 66.03 -8.29 -54.82
CA VAL A 15 66.11 -7.01 -55.53
C VAL A 15 67.51 -6.83 -56.14
N LEU A 16 68.55 -7.15 -55.37
CA LEU A 16 69.95 -7.06 -55.80
C LEU A 16 70.28 -8.04 -56.93
N SER A 17 69.79 -9.29 -56.84
CA SER A 17 69.99 -10.28 -57.91
C SER A 17 69.42 -9.81 -59.25
N ARG A 18 68.23 -9.20 -59.23
CA ARG A 18 67.61 -8.62 -60.42
C ARG A 18 68.40 -7.43 -60.97
N GLU A 19 68.81 -6.50 -60.12
CA GLU A 19 69.57 -5.31 -60.52
C GLU A 19 70.95 -5.67 -61.12
N ILE A 20 71.60 -6.70 -60.58
CA ILE A 20 72.87 -7.22 -61.09
C ILE A 20 72.67 -7.97 -62.43
N GLN A 21 71.62 -8.78 -62.55
CA GLN A 21 71.29 -9.48 -63.80
C GLN A 21 70.98 -8.50 -64.95
N GLU A 22 70.32 -7.38 -64.64
CA GLU A 22 70.01 -6.33 -65.63
C GLU A 22 71.26 -5.50 -66.01
N SER A 23 72.24 -5.34 -65.10
CA SER A 23 73.43 -4.49 -65.33
C SER A 23 74.67 -5.21 -65.86
N LEU A 24 74.82 -6.53 -65.63
CA LEU A 24 75.95 -7.32 -66.13
C LEU A 24 76.11 -7.32 -67.67
N PRO A 25 75.03 -7.48 -68.47
CA PRO A 25 75.13 -7.51 -69.93
C PRO A 25 75.57 -6.19 -70.55
N LEU A 26 75.39 -5.07 -69.83
CA LEU A 26 75.78 -3.73 -70.29
C LEU A 26 77.26 -3.41 -70.04
N GLN A 27 78.02 -4.29 -69.38
CA GLN A 27 79.43 -4.04 -69.11
C GLN A 27 80.31 -4.31 -70.35
N VAL A 28 80.89 -3.23 -70.88
CA VAL A 28 81.77 -3.21 -72.06
C VAL A 28 82.96 -4.18 -71.93
N SER A 29 83.43 -4.43 -70.71
CA SER A 29 84.53 -5.36 -70.42
C SER A 29 84.20 -6.83 -70.72
N LEU A 30 82.93 -7.24 -70.60
CA LEU A 30 82.51 -8.62 -70.86
C LEU A 30 82.24 -8.86 -72.35
N THR A 31 81.61 -7.88 -73.01
CA THR A 31 81.30 -7.92 -74.44
C THR A 31 82.56 -7.85 -75.32
N SER A 32 83.60 -7.12 -74.90
CA SER A 32 84.87 -7.05 -75.64
C SER A 32 85.67 -8.36 -75.64
N ILE A 33 85.39 -9.27 -74.70
CA ILE A 33 86.03 -10.59 -74.58
C ILE A 33 85.14 -11.71 -75.20
N GLY A 34 83.92 -11.36 -75.64
CA GLY A 34 82.98 -12.30 -76.28
C GLY A 34 82.22 -13.20 -75.29
N ILE A 35 82.07 -12.77 -74.03
CA ILE A 35 81.36 -13.52 -72.99
C ILE A 35 79.92 -13.01 -72.89
N GLU A 36 78.94 -13.90 -73.04
CA GLU A 36 77.52 -13.63 -72.83
C GLU A 36 77.04 -14.29 -71.53
N VAL A 37 76.37 -13.51 -70.67
CA VAL A 37 75.88 -13.96 -69.36
C VAL A 37 74.42 -14.36 -69.51
N SER A 38 74.13 -15.66 -69.45
CA SER A 38 72.76 -16.17 -69.61
C SER A 38 71.90 -16.04 -68.34
N GLU A 39 72.48 -16.30 -67.16
CA GLU A 39 71.75 -16.29 -65.89
C GLU A 39 72.68 -15.90 -64.74
N PHE A 40 72.16 -15.14 -63.77
CA PHE A 40 72.84 -14.79 -62.53
C PHE A 40 71.96 -15.18 -61.34
N SER A 41 72.49 -16.03 -60.45
CA SER A 41 71.79 -16.46 -59.24
C SER A 41 72.68 -16.27 -58.02
N VAL A 42 72.14 -15.67 -56.97
CA VAL A 42 72.84 -15.58 -55.68
C VAL A 42 72.53 -16.83 -54.86
N THR A 43 73.55 -17.66 -54.64
CA THR A 43 73.39 -18.97 -53.99
C THR A 43 73.17 -18.87 -52.48
N ASN A 44 73.85 -17.94 -51.80
CA ASN A 44 73.78 -17.82 -50.35
C ASN A 44 74.12 -16.40 -49.91
N ILE A 45 73.24 -15.78 -49.12
CA ILE A 45 73.53 -14.54 -48.40
C ILE A 45 73.33 -14.85 -46.93
N GLN A 46 74.44 -15.03 -46.23
CA GLN A 46 74.44 -15.29 -44.80
C GLN A 46 75.07 -14.11 -44.07
N PRO A 47 74.42 -13.60 -43.01
CA PRO A 47 75.07 -12.66 -42.11
C PRO A 47 76.23 -13.35 -41.40
N SER A 48 77.22 -12.58 -40.95
CA SER A 48 78.29 -13.12 -40.14
C SER A 48 77.73 -13.76 -38.86
N PRO A 49 78.38 -14.77 -38.26
CA PRO A 49 77.88 -15.42 -37.04
C PRO A 49 77.56 -14.46 -35.90
N GLU A 50 78.33 -13.37 -35.76
CA GLU A 50 78.09 -12.30 -34.79
C GLU A 50 76.79 -11.53 -35.08
N ALA A 51 76.53 -11.27 -36.36
CA ALA A 51 75.34 -10.56 -36.81
C ALA A 51 74.07 -11.40 -36.71
N THR A 52 74.13 -12.71 -37.00
CA THR A 52 73.02 -13.66 -36.73
C THR A 52 72.66 -13.66 -35.24
N LYS A 53 73.67 -13.76 -34.38
CA LYS A 53 73.48 -13.76 -32.92
C LYS A 53 72.87 -12.45 -32.42
N ALA A 54 73.26 -11.31 -33.00
CA ALA A 54 72.68 -10.01 -32.69
C ALA A 54 71.19 -9.91 -33.10
N LEU A 55 70.85 -10.36 -34.32
CA LEU A 55 69.46 -10.38 -34.80
C LEU A 55 68.57 -11.32 -34.00
N GLU A 56 69.07 -12.51 -33.65
CA GLU A 56 68.34 -13.46 -32.80
C GLU A 56 68.06 -12.90 -31.41
N ALA A 57 69.01 -12.16 -30.84
CA ALA A 57 68.83 -11.52 -29.54
C ALA A 57 67.76 -10.42 -29.60
N GLU A 58 67.77 -9.58 -30.63
CA GLU A 58 66.77 -8.53 -30.84
C GLU A 58 65.37 -9.10 -31.05
N ALA A 59 65.23 -10.10 -31.93
CA ALA A 59 63.95 -10.78 -32.18
C ALA A 59 63.42 -11.49 -30.92
N ARG A 60 64.30 -12.11 -30.13
CA ARG A 60 63.92 -12.75 -28.87
C ARG A 60 63.42 -11.74 -27.84
N GLU A 61 64.09 -10.59 -27.72
CA GLU A 61 63.67 -9.53 -26.81
C GLU A 61 62.32 -8.93 -27.21
N GLU A 62 62.08 -8.74 -28.51
CA GLU A 62 60.79 -8.26 -29.00
C GLU A 62 59.67 -9.27 -28.68
N MET A 63 59.92 -10.57 -28.84
CA MET A 63 58.95 -11.61 -28.45
C MET A 63 58.67 -11.61 -26.94
N LEU A 64 59.70 -11.45 -26.09
CA LEU A 64 59.52 -11.36 -24.65
C LEU A 64 58.68 -10.14 -24.26
N LYS A 65 58.98 -8.98 -24.86
CA LYS A 65 58.21 -7.75 -24.65
C LYS A 65 56.74 -7.90 -25.09
N GLN A 66 56.48 -8.57 -26.20
CA GLN A 66 55.12 -8.85 -26.66
C GLN A 66 54.38 -9.77 -25.68
N ALA A 67 55.05 -10.80 -25.16
CA ALA A 67 54.47 -11.69 -24.16
C ALA A 67 54.11 -10.95 -22.87
N ASP A 68 55.02 -10.10 -22.37
CA ASP A 68 54.78 -9.29 -21.17
C ASP A 68 53.64 -8.29 -21.38
N ASN A 69 53.59 -7.64 -22.55
CA ASN A 69 52.48 -6.74 -22.91
C ASN A 69 51.14 -7.49 -22.95
N ALA A 70 51.11 -8.71 -23.47
CA ALA A 70 49.89 -9.53 -23.49
C ALA A 70 49.45 -9.95 -22.08
N ILE A 71 50.39 -10.21 -21.17
CA ILE A 71 50.09 -10.49 -19.76
C ILE A 71 49.52 -9.23 -19.09
N TYR A 72 50.17 -8.09 -19.31
CA TYR A 72 49.74 -6.81 -18.76
C TYR A 72 48.35 -6.42 -19.26
N SER A 73 48.09 -6.54 -20.57
CA SER A 73 46.79 -6.20 -21.16
C SER A 73 45.66 -7.08 -20.63
N ARG A 74 45.92 -8.39 -20.44
CA ARG A 74 44.95 -9.30 -19.81
C ARG A 74 44.65 -8.89 -18.38
N ARG A 75 45.67 -8.58 -17.58
CA ARG A 75 45.50 -8.12 -16.20
C ARG A 75 44.72 -6.81 -16.12
N LEU A 76 45.04 -5.85 -16.98
CA LEU A 76 44.33 -4.57 -17.04
C LEU A 76 42.85 -4.76 -17.39
N ALA A 77 42.55 -5.61 -18.38
CA ALA A 77 41.17 -5.93 -18.75
C ALA A 77 40.40 -6.56 -17.58
N SER A 78 41.00 -7.48 -16.84
CA SER A 78 40.38 -8.07 -15.65
C SER A 78 40.11 -7.04 -14.56
N ILE A 79 41.05 -6.13 -14.28
CA ILE A 79 40.87 -5.06 -13.28
C ILE A 79 39.76 -4.11 -13.70
N GLN A 80 39.74 -3.68 -14.98
CA GLN A 80 38.70 -2.80 -15.50
C GLN A 80 37.31 -3.47 -15.43
N GLN A 81 37.25 -4.76 -15.73
CA GLN A 81 36.02 -5.54 -15.59
C GLN A 81 35.56 -5.59 -14.13
N GLU A 82 36.48 -5.84 -13.18
CA GLU A 82 36.15 -5.85 -11.75
C GLU A 82 35.66 -4.47 -11.27
N GLN A 83 36.32 -3.38 -11.68
CA GLN A 83 35.88 -2.02 -11.39
C GLN A 83 34.49 -1.74 -11.95
N GLN A 84 34.23 -2.13 -13.21
CA GLN A 84 32.93 -1.97 -13.84
C GLN A 84 31.84 -2.80 -13.15
N VAL A 85 32.16 -4.01 -12.69
CA VAL A 85 31.22 -4.84 -11.93
C VAL A 85 30.88 -4.15 -10.59
N LYS A 86 31.89 -3.68 -9.84
CA LYS A 86 31.67 -2.97 -8.57
C LYS A 86 30.85 -1.70 -8.74
N GLU A 87 31.10 -0.93 -9.80
CA GLU A 87 30.34 0.28 -10.11
C GLU A 87 28.87 -0.06 -10.38
N ARG A 88 28.60 -1.08 -11.21
CA ARG A 88 27.23 -1.55 -11.47
C ARG A 88 26.53 -2.08 -10.21
N GLU A 89 27.27 -2.77 -9.34
CA GLU A 89 26.73 -3.26 -8.06
C GLU A 89 26.33 -2.09 -7.17
N LEU A 90 27.17 -1.07 -7.04
CA LEU A 90 26.88 0.16 -6.28
C LEU A 90 25.68 0.91 -6.87
N ASP A 91 25.60 1.06 -8.20
CA ASP A 91 24.46 1.70 -8.87
C ASP A 91 23.16 0.92 -8.61
N THR A 92 23.24 -0.41 -8.64
CA THR A 92 22.10 -1.28 -8.36
C THR A 92 21.66 -1.12 -6.90
N GLU A 93 22.59 -1.07 -5.95
CA GLU A 93 22.31 -0.85 -4.54
C GLU A 93 21.66 0.52 -4.29
N GLN A 94 22.19 1.58 -4.92
CA GLN A 94 21.59 2.92 -4.87
C GLN A 94 20.17 2.93 -5.42
N ALA A 95 19.93 2.27 -6.56
CA ALA A 95 18.60 2.17 -7.16
C ALA A 95 17.62 1.42 -6.25
N VAL A 96 18.06 0.33 -5.61
CA VAL A 96 17.25 -0.42 -4.65
C VAL A 96 16.90 0.45 -3.44
N ASN A 97 17.88 1.14 -2.85
CA ASN A 97 17.68 2.02 -1.70
C ASN A 97 16.73 3.18 -2.03
N ALA A 98 16.90 3.83 -3.19
CA ALA A 98 16.00 4.89 -3.64
C ALA A 98 14.56 4.37 -3.82
N LYS A 99 14.39 3.18 -4.39
CA LYS A 99 13.07 2.55 -4.54
C LYS A 99 12.45 2.19 -3.18
N GLN A 100 13.24 1.71 -2.23
CA GLN A 100 12.75 1.44 -0.86
C GLN A 100 12.27 2.72 -0.19
N GLN A 101 13.06 3.80 -0.23
CA GLN A 101 12.65 5.10 0.31
C GLN A 101 11.37 5.63 -0.35
N MET A 102 11.22 5.46 -1.67
CA MET A 102 10.01 5.83 -2.39
C MET A 102 8.80 5.01 -1.91
N LEU A 103 8.94 3.70 -1.75
CA LEU A 103 7.89 2.83 -1.22
C LEU A 103 7.50 3.20 0.22
N GLU A 104 8.46 3.54 1.07
CA GLU A 104 8.18 3.99 2.44
C GLU A 104 7.41 5.31 2.46
N LYS A 105 7.80 6.29 1.63
CA LYS A 105 7.06 7.55 1.47
C LYS A 105 5.64 7.30 1.01
N GLN A 106 5.45 6.48 -0.03
CA GLN A 106 4.12 6.11 -0.52
C GLN A 106 3.26 5.43 0.54
N LYS A 107 3.83 4.51 1.33
CA LYS A 107 3.12 3.86 2.45
C LYS A 107 2.71 4.88 3.51
N LEU A 108 3.57 5.83 3.85
CA LEU A 108 3.28 6.87 4.82
C LEU A 108 2.19 7.82 4.32
N GLU A 109 2.25 8.23 3.06
CA GLU A 109 1.24 9.07 2.41
C GLU A 109 -0.11 8.36 2.36
N ALA A 110 -0.15 7.10 1.91
CA ALA A 110 -1.36 6.29 1.92
C ALA A 110 -1.95 6.15 3.34
N LYS A 111 -1.11 5.92 4.36
CA LYS A 111 -1.56 5.86 5.76
C LYS A 111 -2.13 7.19 6.23
N ARG A 112 -1.51 8.31 5.87
CA ARG A 112 -2.00 9.65 6.21
C ARG A 112 -3.34 9.95 5.55
N GLU A 113 -3.50 9.55 4.29
CA GLU A 113 -4.75 9.71 3.56
C GLU A 113 -5.86 8.87 4.18
N GLN A 114 -5.59 7.60 4.52
CA GLN A 114 -6.53 6.75 5.24
C GLN A 114 -6.95 7.36 6.59
N GLN A 115 -5.99 7.89 7.36
CA GLN A 115 -6.29 8.55 8.64
C GLN A 115 -7.15 9.80 8.45
N ARG A 116 -6.87 10.63 7.43
CA ARG A 116 -7.69 11.81 7.11
C ARG A 116 -9.11 11.41 6.72
N GLN A 117 -9.25 10.37 5.90
CA GLN A 117 -10.56 9.88 5.49
C GLN A 117 -11.34 9.31 6.67
N GLN A 118 -10.69 8.53 7.55
CA GLN A 118 -11.30 8.02 8.78
C GLN A 118 -11.78 9.16 9.68
N PHE A 119 -10.96 10.20 9.86
CA PHE A 119 -11.34 11.38 10.63
C PHE A 119 -12.53 12.11 10.01
N SER A 120 -12.57 12.30 8.69
CA SER A 120 -13.74 12.89 8.00
C SER A 120 -15.02 12.07 8.23
N ILE A 121 -14.93 10.75 8.07
CA ILE A 121 -16.06 9.84 8.31
C ILE A 121 -16.52 9.93 9.77
N GLU A 122 -15.61 10.01 10.73
CA GLU A 122 -15.95 10.13 12.14
C GLU A 122 -16.61 11.47 12.46
N GLN A 123 -16.12 12.58 11.88
CA GLN A 123 -16.76 13.88 11.98
C GLN A 123 -18.17 13.88 11.40
N GLU A 124 -18.36 13.30 10.21
CA GLU A 124 -19.67 13.15 9.58
C GLU A 124 -20.63 12.32 10.44
N LYS A 125 -20.14 11.22 11.04
CA LYS A 125 -20.92 10.40 11.97
C LYS A 125 -21.35 11.17 13.22
N ILE A 126 -20.44 11.91 13.85
CA ILE A 126 -20.75 12.72 15.03
C ILE A 126 -21.75 13.81 14.70
N ALA A 127 -21.60 14.48 13.55
CA ALA A 127 -22.53 15.49 13.07
C ALA A 127 -23.93 14.88 12.86
N ALA A 128 -24.01 13.72 12.19
CA ALA A 128 -25.27 13.01 11.99
C ALA A 128 -25.89 12.55 13.31
N GLN A 129 -25.11 12.08 14.28
CA GLN A 129 -25.60 11.70 15.61
C GLN A 129 -26.13 12.91 16.38
N THR A 130 -25.42 14.03 16.33
CA THR A 130 -25.83 15.27 16.97
C THR A 130 -27.14 15.80 16.37
N GLN A 131 -27.27 15.75 15.04
CA GLN A 131 -28.51 16.11 14.36
C GLN A 131 -29.67 15.20 14.79
N ASN A 132 -29.47 13.88 14.79
CA ASN A 132 -30.50 12.94 15.24
C ASN A 132 -30.91 13.19 16.70
N GLU A 133 -29.96 13.53 17.58
CA GLU A 133 -30.25 13.83 18.98
C GLU A 133 -31.03 15.15 19.13
N GLN A 134 -30.69 16.17 18.32
CA GLN A 134 -31.45 17.42 18.27
C GLN A 134 -32.89 17.20 17.78
N GLU A 135 -33.07 16.38 16.74
CA GLU A 135 -34.41 16.02 16.24
C GLU A 135 -35.20 15.24 17.30
N ARG A 136 -34.55 14.33 18.03
CA ARG A 136 -35.19 13.63 19.17
C ARG A 136 -35.60 14.58 20.28
N ALA A 137 -34.74 15.52 20.66
CA ALA A 137 -35.08 16.52 21.68
C ALA A 137 -36.32 17.34 21.26
N GLN A 138 -36.36 17.79 19.99
CA GLN A 138 -37.52 18.50 19.45
C GLN A 138 -38.81 17.65 19.47
N LEU A 139 -38.71 16.37 19.14
CA LEU A 139 -39.85 15.45 19.21
C LEU A 139 -40.35 15.26 20.65
N VAL A 140 -39.45 15.15 21.63
CA VAL A 140 -39.81 15.05 23.05
C VAL A 140 -40.48 16.34 23.53
N ASP A 141 -39.98 17.51 23.13
CA ASP A 141 -40.61 18.79 23.46
C ASP A 141 -42.01 18.90 22.88
N LEU A 142 -42.19 18.49 21.62
CA LEU A 142 -43.50 18.44 20.97
C LEU A 142 -44.44 17.45 21.65
N GLU A 143 -43.93 16.26 22.03
CA GLU A 143 -44.69 15.25 22.76
C GLU A 143 -45.14 15.76 24.14
N ASN A 144 -44.25 16.43 24.88
CA ASN A 144 -44.58 17.07 26.16
C ASN A 144 -45.65 18.15 25.98
N SER A 145 -45.53 19.01 24.97
CA SER A 145 -46.54 20.03 24.67
C SER A 145 -47.90 19.39 24.34
N ASN A 146 -47.91 18.35 23.51
CA ASN A 146 -49.12 17.60 23.17
C ASN A 146 -49.74 16.91 24.39
N ASN A 147 -48.92 16.32 25.26
CA ASN A 147 -49.38 15.64 26.47
C ASN A 147 -49.97 16.64 27.47
N ASN A 148 -49.34 17.80 27.65
CA ASN A 148 -49.90 18.88 28.49
C ASN A 148 -51.24 19.36 27.94
N ALA A 149 -51.34 19.64 26.63
CA ALA A 149 -52.59 20.06 26.01
C ALA A 149 -53.71 19.00 26.16
N ARG A 150 -53.36 17.70 26.03
CA ARG A 150 -54.30 16.59 26.29
C ARG A 150 -54.71 16.50 27.76
N ALA A 151 -53.77 16.68 28.68
CA ALA A 151 -54.04 16.68 30.11
C ALA A 151 -54.97 17.84 30.50
N ASP A 152 -54.73 19.04 29.96
CA ASP A 152 -55.58 20.22 30.16
C ASP A 152 -57.00 19.99 29.62
N ALA A 153 -57.12 19.43 28.40
CA ALA A 153 -58.42 19.07 27.82
C ALA A 153 -59.16 18.03 28.67
N ASN A 154 -58.45 17.01 29.17
CA ASN A 154 -59.03 16.01 30.07
C ASN A 154 -59.45 16.63 31.40
N ALA A 155 -58.62 17.46 32.02
CA ALA A 155 -58.93 18.17 33.26
C ALA A 155 -60.17 19.05 33.09
N TYR A 156 -60.24 19.82 32.00
CA TYR A 156 -61.42 20.62 31.67
C TYR A 156 -62.68 19.76 31.49
N SER A 157 -62.56 18.62 30.79
CA SER A 157 -63.69 17.70 30.61
C SER A 157 -64.18 17.13 31.95
N ILE A 158 -63.27 16.72 32.82
CA ILE A 158 -63.57 16.19 34.16
C ILE A 158 -64.21 17.30 35.00
N GLU A 159 -63.64 18.50 35.03
CA GLU A 159 -64.20 19.65 35.75
C GLU A 159 -65.63 19.96 35.31
N ARG A 160 -65.90 19.95 33.99
CA ARG A 160 -67.25 20.14 33.45
C ARG A 160 -68.21 19.03 33.86
N THR A 161 -67.78 17.78 33.83
CA THR A 161 -68.61 16.65 34.31
C THR A 161 -68.90 16.75 35.81
N LEU A 162 -67.89 17.08 36.63
CA LEU A 162 -68.05 17.25 38.07
C LEU A 162 -68.98 18.43 38.40
N LYS A 163 -68.86 19.56 37.71
CA LYS A 163 -69.80 20.69 37.85
C LYS A 163 -71.23 20.32 37.47
N ALA A 164 -71.42 19.47 36.46
CA ALA A 164 -72.76 18.96 36.13
C ALA A 164 -73.33 18.04 37.23
N TYR A 165 -72.46 17.29 37.92
CA TYR A 165 -72.82 16.46 39.06
C TYR A 165 -73.00 17.25 40.37
N GLU A 166 -72.41 18.43 40.51
CA GLU A 166 -72.50 19.29 41.70
C GLU A 166 -73.94 19.81 41.96
N VAL A 167 -74.78 19.84 40.91
CA VAL A 167 -76.22 20.16 41.01
C VAL A 167 -77.06 18.96 41.52
N ILE A 168 -76.46 17.77 41.58
CA ILE A 168 -77.11 16.55 42.07
C ILE A 168 -76.82 16.41 43.56
N ASP A 169 -77.88 16.31 44.35
CA ASP A 169 -77.80 16.14 45.81
C ASP A 169 -76.94 14.91 46.20
N SER A 170 -76.14 15.04 47.26
CA SER A 170 -75.11 14.06 47.65
C SER A 170 -75.66 12.63 47.85
N GLU A 171 -76.93 12.52 48.22
CA GLU A 171 -77.67 11.27 48.39
C GLU A 171 -77.98 10.59 47.03
N ARG A 172 -78.29 11.36 45.98
CA ARG A 172 -78.56 10.85 44.63
C ARG A 172 -77.29 10.44 43.89
N LEU A 173 -76.17 11.13 44.10
CA LEU A 173 -74.86 10.71 43.59
C LEU A 173 -74.42 9.36 44.15
N LYS A 174 -74.69 9.11 45.43
CA LYS A 174 -74.41 7.82 46.09
C LYS A 174 -75.23 6.69 45.45
N ILE A 175 -76.50 6.93 45.16
CA ILE A 175 -77.39 5.97 44.50
C ILE A 175 -76.98 5.72 43.03
N MET A 176 -76.56 6.76 42.30
CA MET A 176 -76.08 6.61 40.91
C MET A 176 -74.73 5.89 40.83
N SER A 177 -73.80 6.16 41.76
CA SER A 177 -72.54 5.42 41.88
C SER A 177 -72.78 3.95 42.24
N GLN A 178 -73.83 3.65 42.99
CA GLN A 178 -74.26 2.28 43.33
C GLN A 178 -74.91 1.56 42.14
N SER A 179 -75.35 2.27 41.10
CA SER A 179 -76.03 1.71 39.94
C SER A 179 -75.10 1.01 38.93
N GLY A 180 -73.78 1.03 39.16
CA GLY A 180 -72.77 0.35 38.33
C GLY A 180 -71.79 -0.54 39.10
N LEU A 181 -72.00 -0.75 40.40
CA LEU A 181 -71.19 -1.66 41.21
C LEU A 181 -71.68 -3.10 41.01
N ALA A 182 -70.75 -4.06 40.95
CA ALA A 182 -71.11 -5.48 40.94
C ALA A 182 -71.91 -5.82 42.22
N PRO A 183 -72.92 -6.72 42.15
CA PRO A 183 -73.80 -7.06 43.27
C PRO A 183 -73.05 -7.38 44.57
N GLU A 184 -71.87 -7.98 44.47
CA GLU A 184 -71.01 -8.34 45.60
C GLU A 184 -70.48 -7.12 46.36
N GLN A 185 -70.17 -6.03 45.67
CA GLN A 185 -69.67 -4.79 46.29
C GLN A 185 -70.81 -4.00 46.96
N LEU A 186 -72.03 -4.08 46.41
CA LEU A 186 -73.22 -3.50 47.04
C LEU A 186 -73.57 -4.20 48.36
N ILE A 187 -73.47 -5.53 48.38
CA ILE A 187 -73.69 -6.34 49.60
C ILE A 187 -72.63 -6.01 50.65
N ALA A 188 -71.35 -5.95 50.28
CA ALA A 188 -70.26 -5.61 51.20
C ALA A 188 -70.45 -4.23 51.86
N GLN A 189 -70.88 -3.23 51.09
CA GLN A 189 -71.12 -1.88 51.59
C GLN A 189 -72.41 -1.77 52.43
N ALA A 190 -73.44 -2.57 52.14
CA ALA A 190 -74.64 -2.68 52.97
C ALA A 190 -74.32 -3.30 54.33
N ILE A 191 -73.47 -4.35 54.37
CA ILE A 191 -72.97 -4.95 55.60
C ILE A 191 -72.16 -3.93 56.41
N GLU A 192 -71.27 -3.15 55.76
CA GLU A 192 -70.48 -2.13 56.45
C GLU A 192 -71.37 -1.03 57.05
N ASN A 193 -72.40 -0.54 56.35
CA ASN A 193 -73.35 0.45 56.88
C ASN A 193 -74.19 -0.11 58.04
N LEU A 194 -74.56 -1.39 58.03
CA LEU A 194 -75.22 -2.07 59.16
C LEU A 194 -74.32 -2.15 60.40
N THR A 195 -73.01 -2.01 60.24
CA THR A 195 -72.04 -2.00 61.35
C THR A 195 -71.61 -0.58 61.79
N ARG A 196 -71.84 0.47 60.99
CA ARG A 196 -71.53 1.87 61.32
C ARG A 196 -72.82 2.68 61.58
N GLY A 197 -73.12 2.88 62.85
CA GLY A 197 -74.24 3.70 63.35
C GLY A 197 -74.76 3.16 64.67
N ASP A 198 -75.60 3.91 65.38
CA ASP A 198 -76.11 3.61 66.74
C ASP A 198 -76.97 2.32 66.87
N ASN A 199 -77.13 1.56 65.78
CA ASN A 199 -77.77 0.23 65.79
C ASN A 199 -76.72 -0.88 65.67
N LYS A 200 -75.97 -1.13 66.74
CA LYS A 200 -75.04 -2.28 66.83
C LYS A 200 -75.84 -3.59 66.94
N VAL A 201 -75.99 -4.31 65.84
CA VAL A 201 -76.56 -5.66 65.86
C VAL A 201 -75.47 -6.66 66.31
N GLY A 202 -75.62 -7.22 67.52
CA GLY A 202 -74.59 -8.05 68.17
C GLY A 202 -74.38 -9.45 67.57
N SER A 203 -75.30 -9.96 66.75
CA SER A 203 -75.11 -11.19 65.97
C SER A 203 -76.08 -11.24 64.79
N LEU A 204 -75.52 -11.15 63.57
CA LEU A 204 -76.25 -11.38 62.33
C LEU A 204 -75.94 -12.79 61.84
N ASN A 205 -76.91 -13.69 61.92
CA ASN A 205 -76.80 -15.05 61.40
C ASN A 205 -77.29 -15.08 59.95
N PHE A 206 -76.36 -15.12 58.98
CA PHE A 206 -76.70 -15.33 57.59
C PHE A 206 -76.80 -16.84 57.31
N SER A 207 -77.96 -17.32 56.84
CA SER A 207 -78.08 -18.70 56.37
C SER A 207 -77.39 -18.86 55.00
N PRO A 208 -76.80 -20.03 54.69
CA PRO A 208 -76.15 -20.28 53.40
C PRO A 208 -77.07 -20.06 52.19
N GLU A 209 -78.38 -20.31 52.36
CA GLU A 209 -79.40 -20.07 51.33
C GLU A 209 -79.60 -18.58 51.01
N LEU A 210 -79.57 -17.69 52.02
CA LEU A 210 -79.70 -16.25 51.79
C LEU A 210 -78.49 -15.66 51.06
N LEU A 211 -77.29 -16.13 51.40
CA LEU A 211 -76.06 -15.74 50.70
C LEU A 211 -76.05 -16.22 49.24
N GLN A 212 -76.57 -17.42 48.97
CA GLN A 212 -76.73 -17.92 47.60
C GLN A 212 -77.78 -17.15 46.80
N MET A 213 -78.89 -16.72 47.41
CA MET A 213 -79.89 -15.89 46.71
C MET A 213 -79.39 -14.49 46.38
N LEU A 214 -78.52 -13.91 47.22
CA LEU A 214 -77.99 -12.55 47.02
C LEU A 214 -76.82 -12.49 46.03
N THR A 215 -76.08 -13.58 45.85
CA THR A 215 -74.92 -13.67 44.93
C THR A 215 -75.27 -14.26 43.57
N LYS A 216 -76.49 -14.82 43.41
CA LYS A 216 -77.00 -15.25 42.12
C LYS A 216 -77.83 -14.14 41.47
N HIS A 217 -77.14 -13.27 40.76
CA HIS A 217 -77.60 -12.71 39.49
C HIS A 217 -76.40 -12.41 38.61
#